data_AF-A0AAD9TIX8-F1
#
_entry.id   AF-A0AAD9TIX8-F1
#
_cell.length_a   1.000
_cell.length_b   1.000
_cell.length_c   1.000
_cell.angle_alpha   90.00
_cell.angle_beta   90.00
_cell.angle_gamma   90.00
#
_symmetry.space_group_name_H-M   'P 1'
#
loop_
_entity.id
_entity.type
_entity.pdbx_description
1 polymer ?
#
loop_
_entity_poly.entity_id
_entity_poly.type
_entity_poly.pdbx_seq_one_letter_code
_entity_poly.pdbx_strand_id
1 'polypeptide(L)'
;MENPVWDDGIPMISVVGDSFCVPYGMEMVVKKKIHGFKKVHYDVYDTSGNLLLQVDGNVWNLQKKRVMRDPAGLPLLTIRYKLFKWKKEWMVSPGESSEENILFKVEESNPLRLKTRLDVFLEDKKSDKKNHSDFHVNGSFNSLSFKVYRGKSAIAQVNHHFTWGSFCKGKENFRVKVHPEVDYSFIMALLVILDGIDK
;
A
#
# COMPACT_ATOMS: atom_id res chain seq x y z
N MET A 1 -16.61 11.61 -22.66
CA MET A 1 -16.03 11.42 -21.32
C MET A 1 -14.53 11.48 -21.51
N GLU A 2 -13.92 12.60 -21.13
CA GLU A 2 -12.47 12.77 -21.28
C GLU A 2 -11.76 12.02 -20.16
N ASN A 3 -10.89 11.08 -20.53
CA ASN A 3 -9.96 10.46 -19.59
C ASN A 3 -9.04 11.56 -19.03
N PRO A 4 -8.75 11.58 -17.72
CA PRO A 4 -7.74 12.49 -17.21
C PRO A 4 -6.41 12.17 -17.89
N VAL A 5 -5.92 13.13 -18.69
CA VAL A 5 -4.61 13.07 -19.34
C VAL A 5 -3.58 13.18 -18.23
N TRP A 6 -2.88 12.08 -17.98
CA TRP A 6 -1.72 12.07 -17.10
C TRP A 6 -0.51 12.50 -17.92
N ASP A 7 0.32 13.38 -17.36
CA ASP A 7 1.54 13.90 -18.00
C ASP A 7 2.56 12.75 -18.16
N ASP A 8 3.03 12.50 -19.38
CA ASP A 8 3.92 11.38 -19.79
C ASP A 8 5.36 11.45 -19.19
N GLY A 9 5.56 12.22 -18.11
CA GLY A 9 6.87 12.59 -17.58
C GLY A 9 7.33 11.89 -16.30
N ILE A 10 6.58 10.91 -15.75
CA ILE A 10 7.00 10.20 -14.54
C ILE A 10 7.76 8.93 -14.93
N PRO A 11 9.06 8.80 -14.63
CA PRO A 11 9.78 7.56 -14.91
C PRO A 11 9.19 6.42 -14.07
N MET A 12 9.06 5.24 -14.69
CA MET A 12 8.55 4.02 -14.08
C MET A 12 8.98 3.83 -12.62
N ILE A 13 7.99 3.58 -11.76
CA ILE A 13 8.16 3.37 -10.32
C ILE A 13 7.98 1.88 -10.06
N SER A 14 9.07 1.12 -10.25
CA SER A 14 9.15 -0.31 -9.96
C SER A 14 9.85 -0.52 -8.62
N VAL A 15 9.10 -0.93 -7.60
CA VAL A 15 9.63 -1.10 -6.22
C VAL A 15 9.73 -2.57 -5.86
N VAL A 16 8.72 -3.36 -6.25
CA VAL A 16 8.62 -4.79 -6.02
C VAL A 16 9.03 -5.56 -7.26
N GLY A 17 8.60 -5.08 -8.43
CA GLY A 17 9.05 -5.61 -9.71
C GLY A 17 8.25 -5.09 -10.90
N ASP A 18 8.88 -5.13 -12.07
CA ASP A 18 8.36 -4.55 -13.32
C ASP A 18 7.04 -5.20 -13.76
N SER A 19 6.84 -6.47 -13.42
CA SER A 19 5.60 -7.22 -13.69
C SER A 19 4.37 -6.64 -13.00
N PHE A 20 4.55 -5.79 -11.99
CA PHE A 20 3.47 -5.10 -11.26
C PHE A 20 3.23 -3.68 -11.78
N CYS A 21 3.87 -3.28 -12.89
CA CYS A 21 3.68 -2.00 -13.53
C CYS A 21 2.96 -2.20 -14.86
N VAL A 22 1.93 -1.39 -15.12
CA VAL A 22 1.17 -1.43 -16.38
C VAL A 22 1.25 -0.09 -17.09
N PRO A 23 1.29 -0.03 -18.43
CA PRO A 23 1.55 1.20 -19.19
C PRO A 23 0.32 2.13 -19.28
N TYR A 24 -0.78 1.79 -18.60
CA TYR A 24 -2.03 2.54 -18.62
C TYR A 24 -2.51 2.81 -17.20
N GLY A 25 -3.38 3.82 -17.04
CA GLY A 25 -4.00 4.11 -15.76
C GLY A 25 -4.83 2.92 -15.30
N MET A 26 -4.49 2.37 -14.14
CA MET A 26 -5.12 1.16 -13.61
C MET A 26 -6.08 1.52 -12.47
N GLU A 27 -7.16 0.75 -12.36
CA GLU A 27 -8.01 0.79 -11.18
C GLU A 27 -8.05 -0.59 -10.52
N MET A 28 -7.65 -0.64 -9.25
CA MET A 28 -7.75 -1.83 -8.42
C MET A 28 -9.02 -1.79 -7.59
N VAL A 29 -9.71 -2.93 -7.49
CA VAL A 29 -10.83 -3.16 -6.57
C VAL A 29 -10.31 -3.89 -5.34
N VAL A 30 -10.25 -3.20 -4.21
CA VAL A 30 -9.79 -3.76 -2.94
C VAL A 30 -10.98 -4.24 -2.14
N LYS A 31 -10.98 -5.53 -1.75
CA LYS A 31 -11.99 -6.14 -0.89
C LYS A 31 -11.34 -6.57 0.42
N LYS A 32 -11.67 -5.88 1.50
CA LYS A 32 -11.26 -6.22 2.87
C LYS A 32 -12.32 -7.11 3.51
N LYS A 33 -11.88 -8.24 4.05
CA LYS A 33 -12.71 -9.19 4.80
C LYS A 33 -12.12 -9.39 6.18
N ILE A 34 -12.94 -9.31 7.21
CA ILE A 34 -12.57 -9.70 8.58
C ILE A 34 -13.12 -11.10 8.85
N HIS A 35 -12.23 -12.07 9.07
CA HIS A 35 -12.58 -13.46 9.38
C HIS A 35 -12.42 -13.71 10.89
N GLY A 36 -13.44 -14.33 11.49
CA GLY A 36 -13.49 -14.60 12.93
C GLY A 36 -13.32 -13.32 13.75
N PHE A 37 -12.67 -13.42 14.91
CA PHE A 37 -12.53 -12.26 15.79
C PHE A 37 -11.44 -11.26 15.36
N LYS A 38 -10.39 -11.66 14.61
CA LYS A 38 -9.17 -10.82 14.41
C LYS A 38 -8.30 -11.08 13.16
N LYS A 39 -8.71 -11.90 12.19
CA LYS A 39 -7.91 -12.11 10.96
C LYS A 39 -8.40 -11.17 9.87
N VAL A 40 -7.52 -10.31 9.36
CA VAL A 40 -7.83 -9.40 8.27
C VAL A 40 -7.25 -9.97 6.99
N HIS A 41 -8.08 -10.04 5.97
CA HIS A 41 -7.72 -10.55 4.66
C HIS A 41 -8.11 -9.54 3.60
N TYR A 42 -7.25 -9.36 2.60
CA TYR A 42 -7.51 -8.53 1.43
C TYR A 42 -7.43 -9.38 0.18
N ASP A 43 -8.44 -9.23 -0.67
CA ASP A 43 -8.37 -9.64 -2.06
C ASP A 43 -8.34 -8.37 -2.93
N VAL A 44 -7.42 -8.30 -3.87
CA VAL A 44 -7.29 -7.17 -4.81
C VAL A 44 -7.54 -7.68 -6.21
N TYR A 45 -8.45 -7.02 -6.93
CA TYR A 45 -8.84 -7.39 -8.29
C TYR A 45 -8.60 -6.23 -9.25
N ASP A 46 -8.48 -6.52 -10.54
CA ASP A 46 -8.69 -5.51 -11.58
C ASP A 46 -10.18 -5.23 -11.78
N THR A 47 -10.52 -4.31 -12.67
CA THR A 47 -11.91 -3.98 -13.01
C THR A 47 -12.63 -5.08 -13.80
N SER A 48 -11.89 -6.01 -14.40
CA SER A 48 -12.41 -7.17 -15.13
C SER A 48 -12.76 -8.35 -14.21
N GLY A 49 -12.34 -8.28 -12.94
CA GLY A 49 -12.58 -9.31 -11.92
C GLY A 49 -11.45 -10.32 -11.79
N ASN A 50 -10.29 -10.10 -12.42
CA ASN A 50 -9.12 -10.95 -12.25
C ASN A 50 -8.46 -10.65 -10.91
N LEU A 51 -8.12 -11.70 -10.16
CA LEU A 51 -7.37 -11.56 -8.92
C LEU A 51 -5.93 -11.11 -9.24
N LEU A 52 -5.46 -10.08 -8.54
CA LEU A 52 -4.13 -9.50 -8.69
C LEU A 52 -3.22 -9.84 -7.51
N LEU A 53 -3.75 -9.66 -6.29
CA LEU A 53 -2.99 -9.81 -5.05
C LEU A 53 -3.90 -10.32 -3.94
N GLN A 54 -3.30 -11.03 -3.00
CA GLN A 54 -3.92 -11.41 -1.73
C GLN A 54 -3.05 -10.95 -0.58
N VAL A 55 -3.65 -10.50 0.52
CA VAL A 55 -2.90 -10.12 1.72
C VAL A 55 -3.52 -10.76 2.93
N ASP A 56 -2.71 -11.53 3.65
CA ASP A 56 -3.09 -12.14 4.91
C ASP A 56 -2.35 -11.49 6.08
N GLY A 57 -3.10 -11.23 7.16
CA GLY A 57 -2.54 -10.72 8.40
C GLY A 57 -3.39 -11.10 9.61
N ASN A 58 -2.72 -11.56 10.67
CA ASN A 58 -3.34 -11.68 11.99
C ASN A 58 -3.15 -10.35 12.73
N VAL A 59 -4.23 -9.72 13.20
CA VAL A 59 -4.15 -8.48 13.98
C VAL A 59 -3.43 -8.70 15.32
N TRP A 60 -3.38 -9.95 15.82
CA TRP A 60 -2.83 -10.29 17.14
C TRP A 60 -1.52 -11.09 17.12
N ASN A 61 -0.89 -11.36 15.97
CA ASN A 61 0.42 -12.02 16.05
C ASN A 61 1.43 -11.07 16.69
N LEU A 62 2.14 -11.56 17.71
CA LEU A 62 3.24 -10.87 18.40
C LEU A 62 4.31 -10.33 17.44
N GLN A 63 4.39 -10.91 16.24
CA GLN A 63 5.32 -10.54 15.17
C GLN A 63 4.85 -9.35 14.31
N LYS A 64 3.60 -8.87 14.45
CA LYS A 64 3.01 -7.76 13.67
C LYS A 64 3.43 -7.79 12.18
N LYS A 65 3.32 -8.99 11.59
CA LYS A 65 3.72 -9.34 10.22
C LYS A 65 2.49 -9.53 9.33
N ARG A 66 2.54 -8.98 8.12
CA ARG A 66 1.55 -9.21 7.05
C ARG A 66 2.28 -9.71 5.81
N VAL A 67 1.68 -10.64 5.06
CA VAL A 67 2.28 -11.20 3.85
C VAL A 67 1.35 -10.95 2.67
N MET A 68 1.89 -10.36 1.61
CA MET A 68 1.23 -10.20 0.32
C MET A 68 1.66 -11.32 -0.60
N ARG A 69 0.70 -11.89 -1.32
CA ARG A 69 0.85 -13.01 -2.24
C ARG A 69 0.30 -12.66 -3.61
N ASP A 70 0.85 -13.31 -4.62
CA ASP A 70 0.33 -13.28 -5.98
C ASP A 70 -0.96 -14.14 -6.11
N PRO A 71 -1.61 -14.18 -7.28
CA PRO A 71 -2.81 -14.99 -7.48
C PRO A 71 -2.59 -16.51 -7.35
N ALA A 72 -1.35 -16.98 -7.46
CA ALA A 72 -0.98 -18.38 -7.26
C ALA A 72 -0.70 -18.70 -5.78
N GLY A 73 -0.74 -17.70 -4.88
CA GLY A 73 -0.46 -17.85 -3.46
C GLY A 73 1.04 -17.79 -3.11
N LEU A 74 1.92 -17.46 -4.07
CA LEU A 74 3.34 -17.29 -3.81
C LEU A 74 3.59 -15.95 -3.10
N PRO A 75 4.46 -15.91 -2.07
CA PRO A 75 4.71 -14.68 -1.34
C PRO A 75 5.49 -13.68 -2.19
N LEU A 76 4.95 -12.47 -2.29
CA LEU A 76 5.57 -11.33 -2.99
C LEU A 76 6.28 -10.39 -2.03
N LEU A 77 5.64 -10.07 -0.90
CA LEU A 77 6.17 -9.14 0.09
C LEU A 77 5.84 -9.60 1.50
N THR A 78 6.72 -9.26 2.42
CA THR A 78 6.46 -9.31 3.85
C THR A 78 6.58 -7.91 4.45
N ILE A 79 5.52 -7.47 5.12
CA ILE A 79 5.47 -6.19 5.87
C ILE A 79 5.63 -6.52 7.36
N ARG A 80 6.63 -5.93 8.02
CA ARG A 80 6.88 -6.09 9.45
C ARG A 80 6.81 -4.74 10.15
N TYR A 81 6.04 -4.67 11.23
CA TYR A 81 6.08 -3.52 12.12
C TYR A 81 7.23 -3.64 13.12
N LYS A 82 7.95 -2.55 13.32
CA LYS A 82 8.97 -2.39 14.36
C LYS A 82 8.70 -1.11 15.14
N LEU A 83 8.77 -1.20 16.47
CA LEU A 83 8.78 -0.02 17.32
C LEU A 83 10.24 0.37 17.55
N PHE A 84 10.69 1.50 16.99
CA PHE A 84 12.06 1.98 17.15
C PHE A 84 12.06 3.28 17.97
N LYS A 85 12.52 3.20 19.21
CA LYS A 85 12.39 4.26 20.23
C LYS A 85 10.92 4.67 20.42
N TRP A 86 10.53 5.80 19.83
CA TRP A 86 9.19 6.39 19.92
C TRP A 86 8.50 6.51 18.55
N LYS A 87 9.13 5.99 17.48
CA LYS A 87 8.58 6.01 16.12
C LYS A 87 8.02 4.65 15.76
N LYS A 88 6.85 4.66 15.11
CA LYS A 88 6.29 3.49 14.43
C LYS A 88 6.93 3.37 13.06
N GLU A 89 7.52 2.21 12.79
CA GLU A 89 8.20 1.94 11.53
C GLU A 89 7.70 0.63 10.94
N TRP A 90 7.63 0.58 9.62
CA TRP A 90 7.34 -0.64 8.87
C TRP A 90 8.46 -0.91 7.89
N MET A 91 8.93 -2.14 7.86
CA MET A 91 9.94 -2.63 6.91
C MET A 91 9.26 -3.61 5.96
N VAL A 92 9.49 -3.41 4.67
CA VAL A 92 8.93 -4.25 3.61
C VAL A 92 10.06 -4.96 2.89
N SER A 93 10.01 -6.29 2.88
CA SER A 93 11.02 -7.17 2.28
C SER A 93 10.39 -8.03 1.17
N PRO A 94 11.15 -8.47 0.15
CA PRO A 94 10.62 -9.34 -0.89
C PRO A 94 10.35 -10.75 -0.35
N GLY A 95 9.32 -11.40 -0.88
CA GLY A 95 8.88 -12.74 -0.50
C GLY A 95 8.67 -12.93 1.00
N GLU A 96 9.12 -14.08 1.52
CA GLU A 96 9.15 -14.40 2.95
C GLU A 96 10.50 -14.10 3.62
N SER A 97 11.35 -13.31 2.96
CA SER A 97 12.74 -13.05 3.34
C SER A 97 12.93 -12.55 4.79
N SER A 98 14.16 -12.73 5.29
CA SER A 98 14.69 -12.20 6.54
C SER A 98 14.65 -10.66 6.57
N GLU A 99 14.86 -10.07 7.75
CA GLU A 99 14.89 -8.61 7.97
C GLU A 99 16.03 -7.88 7.24
N GLU A 100 16.93 -8.61 6.60
CA GLU A 100 18.17 -8.07 5.99
C GLU A 100 18.00 -7.55 4.56
N ASN A 101 16.95 -7.96 3.84
CA ASN A 101 16.70 -7.52 2.46
C ASN A 101 15.45 -6.65 2.39
N ILE A 102 15.60 -5.37 2.72
CA ILE A 102 14.51 -4.39 2.74
C ILE A 102 14.40 -3.74 1.34
N LEU A 103 13.18 -3.67 0.80
CA LEU A 103 12.89 -2.88 -0.40
C LEU A 103 12.65 -1.41 -0.05
N PHE A 104 11.88 -1.20 1.02
CA PHE A 104 11.59 0.14 1.53
C PHE A 104 11.14 0.12 2.99
N LYS A 105 11.33 1.27 3.63
CA LYS A 105 10.90 1.59 4.99
C LYS A 105 9.79 2.63 4.95
N VAL A 106 8.83 2.51 5.87
CA VAL A 106 7.77 3.48 6.08
C VAL A 106 7.84 3.99 7.51
N GLU A 107 7.81 5.31 7.70
CA GLU A 107 7.76 5.97 9.00
C GLU A 107 6.48 6.80 9.15
N GLU A 108 5.87 6.77 10.33
CA GLU A 108 4.79 7.70 10.69
C GLU A 108 5.39 9.06 11.11
N SER A 109 5.25 10.08 10.26
CA SER A 109 5.96 11.36 10.45
C SER A 109 5.30 12.29 11.46
N ASN A 110 3.98 12.18 11.66
CA ASN A 110 3.26 13.06 12.58
C ASN A 110 2.00 12.39 13.18
N PRO A 111 2.15 11.62 14.28
CA PRO A 111 1.05 10.86 14.88
C PRO A 111 0.00 11.74 15.57
N LEU A 112 0.24 13.04 15.74
CA LEU A 112 -0.64 13.97 16.46
C LEU A 112 -1.57 14.80 15.54
N ARG A 113 -1.52 14.59 14.22
CA ARG A 113 -2.40 15.29 13.27
C ARG A 113 -3.68 14.49 13.01
N LEU A 114 -4.77 15.20 12.70
CA LEU A 114 -6.06 14.63 12.27
C LEU A 114 -5.98 13.76 11.00
N LYS A 115 -4.93 13.92 10.19
CA LYS A 115 -4.67 13.10 8.99
C LYS A 115 -3.32 12.42 9.14
N THR A 116 -3.32 11.10 9.04
CA THR A 116 -2.11 10.28 9.04
C THR A 116 -1.23 10.66 7.86
N ARG A 117 0.06 10.86 8.14
CA ARG A 117 1.09 11.08 7.13
C ARG A 117 2.20 10.05 7.31
N LEU A 118 2.50 9.34 6.22
CA LEU A 118 3.59 8.38 6.16
C LEU A 118 4.65 8.89 5.20
N ASP A 119 5.91 8.78 5.60
CA ASP A 119 7.06 8.99 4.75
C ASP A 119 7.65 7.63 4.37
N VAL A 120 7.96 7.45 3.09
CA VAL A 120 8.46 6.20 2.51
C VAL A 120 9.87 6.42 1.98
N PHE A 121 10.77 5.53 2.35
CA PHE A 121 12.19 5.57 2.00
C PHE A 121 12.54 4.27 1.28
N LEU A 122 12.95 4.36 0.02
CA LEU A 122 13.48 3.22 -0.71
C LEU A 122 14.87 2.87 -0.15
N GLU A 123 15.19 1.58 -0.11
CA GLU A 123 16.51 1.13 0.28
C GLU A 123 17.51 1.42 -0.86
N ASP A 124 18.23 2.54 -0.75
CA ASP A 124 19.34 2.83 -1.64
C ASP A 124 20.64 2.23 -1.08
N LYS A 125 21.26 1.30 -1.82
CA LYS A 125 22.55 0.68 -1.45
C LYS A 125 23.72 1.67 -1.26
N LYS A 126 23.52 2.98 -1.48
CA LYS A 126 24.58 4.00 -1.57
C LYS A 126 24.39 5.26 -0.73
N SER A 127 23.34 5.41 0.10
CA SER A 127 23.19 6.65 0.87
C SER A 127 22.64 6.46 2.28
N ASP A 128 23.51 6.65 3.27
CA ASP A 128 23.17 6.62 4.70
C ASP A 128 22.35 7.83 5.18
N LYS A 129 22.07 8.82 4.32
CA LYS A 129 21.38 10.07 4.72
C LYS A 129 20.53 10.67 3.59
N LYS A 130 19.39 10.06 3.28
CA LYS A 130 18.30 10.82 2.63
C LYS A 130 17.57 11.65 3.68
N ASN A 131 17.72 12.97 3.62
CA ASN A 131 16.94 13.91 4.43
C ASN A 131 15.50 14.10 3.92
N HIS A 132 15.15 13.48 2.78
CA HIS A 132 13.85 13.59 2.14
C HIS A 132 13.29 12.21 1.82
N SER A 133 11.99 12.02 2.04
CA SER A 133 11.29 10.80 1.67
C SER A 133 11.12 10.70 0.15
N ASP A 134 11.25 9.48 -0.38
CA ASP A 134 11.06 9.18 -1.80
C ASP A 134 9.58 9.30 -2.19
N PHE A 135 8.71 8.87 -1.28
CA PHE A 135 7.25 9.01 -1.40
C PHE A 135 6.66 9.45 -0.07
N HIS A 136 5.44 9.97 -0.14
CA HIS A 136 4.64 10.17 1.05
C HIS A 136 3.18 9.81 0.82
N VAL A 137 2.53 9.37 1.89
CA VAL A 137 1.11 9.01 1.92
C VAL A 137 0.41 10.00 2.84
N ASN A 138 -0.72 10.54 2.38
CA ASN A 138 -1.58 11.40 3.18
C ASN A 138 -2.99 10.81 3.22
N GLY A 139 -3.64 10.84 4.38
CA GLY A 139 -5.06 10.53 4.53
C GLY A 139 -5.32 9.40 5.52
N SER A 140 -6.50 8.78 5.42
CA SER A 140 -6.91 7.71 6.32
C SER A 140 -7.56 6.58 5.51
N PHE A 141 -7.31 5.36 5.97
CA PHE A 141 -7.92 4.15 5.44
C PHE A 141 -9.41 4.08 5.82
N ASN A 142 -9.76 4.36 7.08
CA ASN A 142 -11.16 4.29 7.55
C ASN A 142 -12.08 5.28 6.83
N SER A 143 -11.57 6.47 6.51
CA SER A 143 -12.31 7.48 5.72
C SER A 143 -12.13 7.34 4.20
N LEU A 144 -11.36 6.34 3.77
CA LEU A 144 -11.00 6.09 2.36
C LEU A 144 -10.45 7.33 1.64
N SER A 145 -9.73 8.20 2.36
CA SER A 145 -9.28 9.51 1.86
C SER A 145 -7.80 9.55 1.46
N PHE A 146 -7.16 8.38 1.37
CA PHE A 146 -5.72 8.31 1.19
C PHE A 146 -5.27 8.62 -0.25
N LYS A 147 -4.07 9.21 -0.34
CA LYS A 147 -3.35 9.51 -1.58
C LYS A 147 -1.86 9.24 -1.40
N VAL A 148 -1.22 8.68 -2.42
CA VAL A 148 0.21 8.40 -2.47
C VAL A 148 0.87 9.38 -3.45
N TYR A 149 1.99 9.96 -3.05
CA TYR A 149 2.68 11.00 -3.79
C TYR A 149 4.15 10.67 -4.01
N ARG A 150 4.66 11.03 -5.19
CA ARG A 150 6.09 11.20 -5.47
C ARG A 150 6.37 12.68 -5.67
N GLY A 151 7.17 13.29 -4.80
CA GLY A 151 7.32 14.75 -4.79
C GLY A 151 5.96 15.44 -4.61
N LYS A 152 5.49 16.21 -5.60
CA LYS A 152 4.17 16.87 -5.58
C LYS A 152 3.09 16.12 -6.37
N SER A 153 3.47 15.09 -7.12
CA SER A 153 2.59 14.38 -8.04
C SER A 153 1.90 13.22 -7.33
N ALA A 154 0.56 13.16 -7.42
CA ALA A 154 -0.21 12.03 -6.90
C ALA A 154 -0.08 10.85 -7.87
N ILE A 155 0.41 9.72 -7.37
CA ILE A 155 0.64 8.49 -8.15
C ILE A 155 -0.41 7.41 -7.87
N ALA A 156 -1.14 7.52 -6.75
CA ALA A 156 -2.30 6.69 -6.49
C ALA A 156 -3.28 7.40 -5.55
N GLN A 157 -4.58 7.12 -5.71
CA GLN A 157 -5.63 7.66 -4.83
C GLN A 157 -6.90 6.80 -4.88
N VAL A 158 -7.73 6.91 -3.84
CA VAL A 158 -9.08 6.31 -3.85
C VAL A 158 -9.95 6.97 -4.92
N ASN A 159 -10.73 6.14 -5.62
CA ASN A 159 -11.83 6.60 -6.46
C ASN A 159 -13.14 6.62 -5.67
N HIS A 160 -13.51 7.80 -5.18
CA HIS A 160 -14.73 8.02 -4.41
C HIS A 160 -16.02 7.88 -5.24
N HIS A 161 -15.95 7.96 -6.57
CA HIS A 161 -17.13 7.89 -7.45
C HIS A 161 -17.69 6.46 -7.58
N PHE A 162 -16.92 5.45 -7.17
CA PHE A 162 -17.25 4.03 -7.31
C PHE A 162 -17.17 3.26 -5.99
N THR A 163 -17.24 3.97 -4.86
CA THR A 163 -17.40 3.35 -3.54
C THR A 163 -18.86 2.93 -3.37
N TRP A 164 -19.25 1.82 -4.00
CA TRP A 164 -20.61 1.27 -3.92
C TRP A 164 -20.65 0.06 -2.99
N GLY A 165 -21.56 0.11 -2.02
CA GLY A 165 -22.08 -1.07 -1.33
C GLY A 165 -21.25 -1.58 -0.16
N SER A 166 -21.85 -1.45 1.02
CA SER A 166 -21.55 -2.19 2.24
C SER A 166 -20.38 -1.66 3.07
N PHE A 167 -20.56 -0.49 3.70
CA PHE A 167 -19.92 -0.22 5.00
C PHE A 167 -20.67 -0.97 6.11
N CYS A 168 -20.96 -2.26 5.88
CA CYS A 168 -21.57 -3.14 6.86
C CYS A 168 -20.46 -3.76 7.68
N LYS A 169 -20.63 -3.79 9.01
CA LYS A 169 -19.70 -4.34 10.01
C LYS A 169 -18.85 -5.52 9.46
N GLY A 170 -17.63 -5.23 8.99
CA GLY A 170 -16.61 -6.25 8.67
C GLY A 170 -16.27 -6.49 7.19
N LYS A 171 -16.89 -5.81 6.23
CA LYS A 171 -16.49 -5.85 4.80
C LYS A 171 -16.35 -4.43 4.27
N GLU A 172 -15.24 -4.12 3.62
CA GLU A 172 -15.03 -2.82 2.97
C GLU A 172 -14.58 -3.08 1.52
N ASN A 173 -15.28 -2.47 0.57
CA ASN A 173 -14.96 -2.56 -0.86
C ASN A 173 -14.75 -1.15 -1.39
N PHE A 174 -13.58 -0.88 -1.95
CA PHE A 174 -13.27 0.42 -2.53
C PHE A 174 -12.36 0.26 -3.74
N ARG A 175 -12.27 1.33 -4.52
CA ARG A 175 -11.47 1.36 -5.74
C ARG A 175 -10.31 2.33 -5.58
N VAL A 176 -9.16 1.95 -6.12
CA VAL A 176 -7.93 2.74 -6.06
C VAL A 176 -7.43 2.93 -7.47
N LYS A 177 -7.29 4.19 -7.89
CA LYS A 177 -6.62 4.53 -9.14
C LYS A 177 -5.11 4.54 -8.89
N VAL A 178 -4.38 3.90 -9.79
CA VAL A 178 -2.92 3.87 -9.85
C VAL A 178 -2.52 4.45 -11.19
N HIS A 179 -1.54 5.35 -11.16
CA HIS A 179 -0.99 5.99 -12.35
C HIS A 179 -0.32 4.96 -13.27
N PRO A 180 -0.27 5.17 -14.60
CA PRO A 180 0.60 4.38 -15.49
C PRO A 180 2.02 4.22 -14.93
N GLU A 181 2.61 3.05 -15.17
CA GLU A 181 3.99 2.69 -14.81
C GLU A 181 4.32 2.74 -13.31
N VAL A 182 3.30 2.70 -12.46
CA VAL A 182 3.46 2.62 -11.00
C VAL A 182 3.13 1.22 -10.52
N ASP A 183 4.04 0.67 -9.73
CA ASP A 183 3.91 -0.65 -9.11
C ASP A 183 2.67 -0.71 -8.20
N TYR A 184 1.65 -1.43 -8.64
CA TYR A 184 0.40 -1.51 -7.90
C TYR A 184 0.51 -2.36 -6.62
N SER A 185 1.49 -3.26 -6.54
CA SER A 185 1.76 -4.05 -5.34
C SER A 185 2.42 -3.21 -4.24
N PHE A 186 3.28 -2.26 -4.63
CA PHE A 186 3.81 -1.22 -3.74
C PHE A 186 2.69 -0.34 -3.18
N ILE A 187 1.77 0.14 -4.02
CA ILE A 187 0.61 0.92 -3.56
C ILE A 187 -0.24 0.11 -2.57
N MET A 188 -0.47 -1.17 -2.85
CA MET A 188 -1.21 -2.04 -1.94
C MET A 188 -0.48 -2.26 -0.60
N ALA A 189 0.85 -2.32 -0.58
CA ALA A 189 1.61 -2.45 0.66
C ALA A 189 1.42 -1.22 1.57
N LEU A 190 1.47 0.00 1.00
CA LEU A 190 1.23 1.24 1.73
C LEU A 190 -0.20 1.31 2.30
N LEU A 191 -1.18 0.82 1.54
CA LEU A 191 -2.57 0.70 1.97
C LEU A 191 -2.73 -0.19 3.19
N VAL A 192 -2.09 -1.36 3.16
CA VAL A 192 -2.10 -2.33 4.24
C VAL A 192 -1.43 -1.77 5.50
N ILE A 193 -0.37 -0.97 5.34
CA ILE A 193 0.28 -0.26 6.46
C ILE A 193 -0.68 0.77 7.06
N LEU A 194 -1.33 1.58 6.23
CA LEU A 194 -2.26 2.62 6.68
C LEU A 194 -3.47 2.05 7.44
N ASP A 195 -4.07 0.95 6.95
CA ASP A 195 -5.11 0.21 7.70
C ASP A 195 -4.62 -0.32 9.05
N GLY A 196 -3.33 -0.64 9.17
CA GLY A 196 -2.73 -1.07 10.44
C GLY A 196 -2.60 0.05 11.46
N ILE A 197 -2.56 1.31 11.01
CA ILE A 197 -2.44 2.51 11.87
C ILE A 197 -3.81 2.99 12.33
N ASP A 198 -4.80 2.97 11.45
CA ASP A 198 -6.17 3.45 11.69
C ASP A 198 -7.02 2.51 12.59
N LYS A 199 -6.39 1.54 13.27
CA LYS A 199 -7.05 0.50 14.11
C LYS A 199 -6.74 0.63 15.59
#